data_AF-A0AAE6YMZ2-F1
#
_entry.id   AF-A0AAE6YMZ2-F1
#
_cell.length_a   1.000
_cell.length_b   1.000
_cell.length_c   1.000
_cell.angle_alpha   90.00
_cell.angle_beta   90.00
_cell.angle_gamma   90.00
#
_symmetry.space_group_name_H-M   'P 1'
#
loop_
_entity.id
_entity.type
_entity.pdbx_description
1 polymer ?
#
loop_
_entity_poly.entity_id
_entity_poly.type
_entity_poly.pdbx_seq_one_letter_code
_entity_poly.pdbx_strand_id
1 'polypeptide(L)' 'MSKKTFKPFDEFIKETGWSFTVFAKKLGVSYDTVYAWRVHPEELTLSKIKKIAEVTNKSFKEVNALFSEVYL' A
#
# COMPACT_ATOMS: atom_id res chain seq x y z
N MET A 1 -7.39 0.20 21.71
CA MET A 1 -6.39 1.09 21.08
C MET A 1 -6.65 1.11 19.59
N SER A 2 -6.93 2.28 19.00
CA SER A 2 -6.90 2.43 17.55
C SER A 2 -5.45 2.23 17.10
N LYS A 3 -5.14 1.10 16.45
CA LYS A 3 -3.84 0.95 15.79
C LYS A 3 -3.76 2.04 14.72
N LYS A 4 -2.79 2.95 14.84
CA LYS A 4 -2.59 4.03 13.87
C LYS A 4 -2.18 3.38 12.55
N THR A 5 -3.01 3.49 11.53
CA THR A 5 -2.62 3.06 10.17
C THR A 5 -1.61 4.05 9.59
N PHE A 6 -0.82 3.56 8.65
CA PHE A 6 0.12 4.33 7.86
C PHE A 6 -0.65 5.22 6.88
N LYS A 7 -0.95 6.44 7.34
CA LYS A 7 -1.74 7.43 6.60
C LYS A 7 -1.26 7.69 5.17
N PRO A 8 0.06 7.77 4.88
CA PRO A 8 0.51 7.98 3.50
C PRO A 8 0.02 6.88 2.55
N PHE A 9 -0.06 5.63 3.00
CA PHE A 9 -0.61 4.55 2.18
C PHE A 9 -2.14 4.63 2.03
N ASP A 10 -2.84 5.09 3.06
CA ASP A 10 -4.28 5.34 2.98
C ASP A 10 -4.59 6.46 1.97
N GLU A 11 -3.80 7.53 1.95
CA GLU A 11 -3.93 8.66 1.02
C GLU A 11 -3.58 8.23 -0.41
N PHE A 12 -2.47 7.50 -0.59
CA PHE A 12 -2.09 6.91 -1.88
C PHE A 12 -3.21 6.07 -2.50
N ILE A 13 -3.86 5.20 -1.72
CA ILE A 13 -4.98 4.39 -2.22
C ILE A 13 -6.17 5.29 -2.59
N LYS A 14 -6.48 6.32 -1.79
CA LYS A 14 -7.57 7.26 -2.10
C LYS A 14 -7.33 8.05 -3.39
N GLU A 15 -6.09 8.44 -3.69
CA GLU A 15 -5.74 9.13 -4.93
C GLU A 15 -6.05 8.29 -6.18
N THR A 16 -6.02 6.97 -6.08
CA THR A 16 -6.42 6.09 -7.20
C THR A 16 -7.92 6.10 -7.46
N GLY A 17 -8.71 6.70 -6.56
CA GLY A 17 -10.18 6.65 -6.58
C GLY A 17 -10.77 5.30 -6.17
N TRP A 18 -9.95 4.36 -5.66
CA TRP A 18 -10.39 3.03 -5.29
C TRP A 18 -10.68 2.92 -3.80
N SER A 19 -11.65 2.07 -3.45
CA SER A 19 -11.78 1.58 -2.08
C SER A 19 -10.66 0.58 -1.78
N PHE A 20 -10.34 0.39 -0.50
CA PHE A 20 -9.38 -0.62 -0.05
C PHE A 20 -9.73 -2.03 -0.56
N THR A 21 -11.02 -2.37 -0.64
CA THR A 21 -11.49 -3.65 -1.17
C THR A 21 -11.22 -3.80 -2.67
N VAL A 22 -11.44 -2.73 -3.45
CA VAL A 22 -11.13 -2.73 -4.89
C VAL A 22 -9.62 -2.83 -5.12
N PHE A 23 -8.83 -2.10 -4.32
CA PHE A 23 -7.38 -2.17 -4.36
C PHE A 23 -6.87 -3.58 -4.05
N ALA A 24 -7.37 -4.22 -2.98
CA ALA A 24 -7.06 -5.61 -2.64
C ALA A 24 -7.41 -6.58 -3.79
N LYS A 25 -8.59 -6.43 -4.38
CA LYS A 25 -9.05 -7.24 -5.52
C LYS A 25 -8.13 -7.08 -6.73
N LYS A 26 -7.73 -5.85 -7.08
CA LYS A 26 -6.81 -5.60 -8.20
C LYS A 26 -5.40 -6.16 -7.98
N LEU A 27 -4.95 -6.20 -6.73
CA LEU A 27 -3.69 -6.85 -6.34
C LEU A 27 -3.81 -8.38 -6.28
N GLY A 28 -5.01 -8.94 -6.28
CA GLY A 28 -5.25 -10.37 -6.06
C GLY A 28 -4.89 -10.82 -4.65
N VAL A 29 -5.14 -9.99 -3.64
CA VAL A 29 -4.92 -10.29 -2.21
C VAL A 29 -6.20 -10.05 -1.40
N SER A 30 -6.24 -10.54 -0.15
CA SER A 30 -7.38 -10.27 0.74
C SER A 30 -7.39 -8.84 1.25
N TYR A 31 -8.56 -8.35 1.66
CA TYR A 31 -8.68 -7.08 2.37
C TYR A 31 -7.80 -7.05 3.62
N ASP A 32 -7.77 -8.14 4.38
CA ASP A 32 -6.96 -8.26 5.60
C ASP A 32 -5.46 -8.12 5.32
N THR A 33 -5.00 -8.57 4.14
CA THR A 33 -3.61 -8.37 3.72
C THR A 33 -3.30 -6.88 3.53
N VAL A 34 -4.21 -6.15 2.88
CA VAL A 34 -4.06 -4.69 2.72
C VAL A 34 -4.14 -3.99 4.07
N TYR A 35 -5.05 -4.42 4.96
CA TYR A 35 -5.14 -3.88 6.31
C TYR A 35 -3.86 -4.12 7.12
N ALA A 36 -3.25 -5.32 7.00
CA ALA A 36 -1.98 -5.63 7.62
C ALA A 36 -0.88 -4.68 7.15
N TRP A 37 -0.75 -4.42 5.85
CA TRP A 37 0.22 -3.46 5.31
C TRP A 37 -0.03 -2.02 5.76
N ARG A 38 -1.31 -1.66 5.98
CA ARG A 38 -1.65 -0.36 6.54
C ARG A 38 -1.26 -0.24 8.01
N VAL A 39 -1.17 -1.33 8.75
CA VAL A 39 -0.76 -1.32 10.18
C VAL A 39 0.75 -1.54 10.33
N HIS A 40 1.32 -2.36 9.45
CA HIS A 40 2.71 -2.82 9.44
C HIS A 40 3.33 -2.58 8.06
N PRO A 41 3.51 -1.31 7.63
CA PRO A 41 4.09 -0.99 6.33
C PRO A 41 5.53 -1.51 6.18
N GLU A 42 6.25 -1.77 7.26
CA GLU A 42 7.59 -2.37 7.30
C GLU A 42 7.66 -3.79 6.72
N GLU A 43 6.53 -4.49 6.62
CA GLU A 43 6.44 -5.84 6.04
C GLU A 43 6.26 -5.86 4.50
N LEU A 44 6.18 -4.67 3.87
CA LEU A 44 6.06 -4.53 2.43
C LEU A 44 7.43 -4.69 1.73
N THR A 45 7.71 -5.92 1.30
CA THR A 45 8.89 -6.22 0.49
C THR A 45 8.88 -5.45 -0.85
N LEU A 46 10.06 -5.24 -1.43
CA LEU A 46 10.22 -4.59 -2.74
C LEU A 46 9.37 -5.24 -3.85
N SER A 47 9.18 -6.56 -3.80
CA SER A 47 8.31 -7.27 -4.75
C SER A 47 6.84 -6.85 -4.62
N LYS A 48 6.34 -6.67 -3.40
CA LYS A 48 4.97 -6.18 -3.15
C LYS A 48 4.84 -4.72 -3.61
N ILE A 49 5.83 -3.88 -3.29
CA ILE A 49 5.87 -2.46 -3.73
C ILE A 49 5.83 -2.36 -5.26
N LYS A 50 6.61 -3.21 -5.96
CA LYS A 50 6.60 -3.30 -7.42
C LYS A 50 5.22 -3.68 -7.97
N LYS A 51 4.59 -4.68 -7.38
CA LYS A 51 3.23 -5.11 -7.76
C LYS A 51 2.18 -4.01 -7.52
N ILE A 52 2.32 -3.24 -6.43
CA ILE A 52 1.47 -2.08 -6.18
C ILE A 52 1.63 -1.04 -7.30
N ALA A 53 2.87 -0.69 -7.65
CA ALA A 53 3.16 0.26 -8.73
C ALA A 53 2.56 -0.17 -10.08
N GLU A 54 2.73 -1.45 -10.44
CA GLU A 54 2.15 -2.04 -11.67
C GLU A 54 0.63 -1.94 -11.67
N VAL A 55 -0.03 -2.32 -10.58
CA VAL A 55 -1.50 -2.34 -10.49
C VAL A 55 -2.09 -0.93 -10.47
N THR A 56 -1.45 0.02 -9.79
CA THR A 56 -1.90 1.41 -9.74
C THR A 56 -1.51 2.24 -10.96
N ASN A 57 -0.77 1.66 -11.91
CA ASN A 57 -0.18 2.37 -13.04
C ASN A 57 0.63 3.60 -12.60
N LYS A 58 1.38 3.47 -11.50
CA LYS A 58 2.26 4.50 -10.95
C LYS A 58 3.71 4.06 -11.09
N SER A 59 4.65 5.00 -11.01
CA SER A 59 6.06 4.65 -11.14
C SER A 59 6.55 3.89 -9.90
N PHE A 60 7.42 2.89 -10.08
CA PHE A 60 8.01 2.18 -8.93
C PHE A 60 8.74 3.14 -7.98
N LYS A 61 9.41 4.17 -8.51
CA LYS A 61 10.10 5.19 -7.71
C LYS A 61 9.13 5.95 -6.79
N GLU A 62 7.98 6.34 -7.30
CA GLU A 62 6.93 7.02 -6.54
C GLU A 62 6.38 6.14 -5.41
N VAL A 63 6.03 4.88 -5.72
CA VAL A 63 5.50 3.96 -4.70
C VAL A 63 6.59 3.57 -3.70
N ASN A 64 7.83 3.38 -4.12
CA ASN A 64 8.93 3.06 -3.20
C ASN A 64 9.25 4.22 -2.26
N ALA A 65 9.21 5.47 -2.75
CA ALA A 65 9.42 6.65 -1.92
C ALA A 65 8.42 6.70 -0.75
N LEU A 66 7.17 6.32 -0.99
CA LEU A 66 6.12 6.25 0.03
C LEU A 66 6.49 5.37 1.23
N PHE A 67 7.19 4.26 0.99
CA PHE A 67 7.59 3.30 2.03
C PHE A 67 9.06 3.47 2.46
N SER A 68 9.81 4.40 1.85
CA SER A 68 11.24 4.59 2.17
C SER A 68 11.46 5.14 3.57
N GLU A 69 10.54 5.98 4.05
CA GLU A 69 10.56 6.58 5.40
C GLU A 69 10.19 5.57 6.50
N VAL A 70 9.66 4.40 6.13
CA VAL A 70 9.26 3.34 7.08
C VAL A 70 10.47 2.52 7.55
N TYR A 71 11.55 2.52 6.77
CA TYR A 71 12.77 1.72 7.02
C TYR A 71 13.91 2.52 7.69
N LEU A 72 13.67 3.78 8.07
CA LEU A 72 14.60 4.66 8.77
C LEU A 72 14.27 4.73 10.27
#